data_AF-A0A0G0W215-F1
#
_entry.id   AF-A0A0G0W215-F1
#
_cell.length_a   1.000
_cell.length_b   1.000
_cell.length_c   1.000
_cell.angle_alpha   90.00
_cell.angle_beta   90.00
_cell.angle_gamma   90.00
#
_symmetry.space_group_name_H-M   'P 1'
#
loop_
_entity.id
_entity.type
_entity.pdbx_description
1 polymer ?
#
loop_
_entity_poly.entity_id
_entity_poly.type
_entity_poly.pdbx_seq_one_letter_code
_entity_poly.pdbx_strand_id
1 'polypeptide(L)'
;MFTTGTVTGSEIWERVARSPDVTCQPYKVQEVTKSFIMAVPDILKDLLNQKVTLETVMKARLRFLHHCRYFNYSRKILDAKPECSYGYFSREETSKAIEDTLCSDIELAEIVLCDPAAFMRRQNATELEIMQNPGGLGLRNDVLKKYVCGTLTISDLLRMQPEVIVGIG
;
A
#
# COMPACT_ATOMS: atom_id res chain seq x y z
N MET A 1 -15.75 -6.98 -25.64
CA MET A 1 -14.32 -6.88 -25.29
C MET A 1 -14.16 -5.54 -24.59
N PHE A 2 -14.22 -5.50 -23.26
CA PHE A 2 -14.09 -4.25 -22.52
C PHE A 2 -12.61 -3.98 -22.34
N THR A 3 -12.10 -2.96 -23.01
CA THR A 3 -10.84 -2.33 -22.63
C THR A 3 -11.08 -1.69 -21.27
N THR A 4 -10.84 -2.42 -20.19
CA THR A 4 -10.63 -1.83 -18.87
C THR A 4 -9.49 -0.83 -19.04
N GLY A 5 -9.81 0.46 -19.05
CA GLY A 5 -8.80 1.51 -19.14
C GLY A 5 -7.72 1.28 -18.10
N THR A 6 -6.47 1.58 -18.43
CA THR A 6 -5.36 1.48 -17.47
C THR A 6 -5.64 2.41 -16.29
N VAL A 7 -5.53 1.93 -15.05
CA VAL A 7 -5.67 2.78 -13.86
C VAL A 7 -4.58 3.85 -13.87
N THR A 8 -4.94 5.08 -13.55
CA THR A 8 -4.02 6.22 -13.53
C THR A 8 -3.64 6.60 -12.10
N GLY A 9 -2.50 7.25 -11.94
CA GLY A 9 -2.04 7.74 -10.64
C GLY A 9 -3.03 8.73 -10.01
N SER A 10 -3.69 9.55 -10.83
CA SER A 10 -4.71 10.50 -10.39
C SER A 10 -5.93 9.82 -9.79
N GLU A 11 -6.45 8.76 -10.42
CA GLU A 11 -7.57 7.97 -9.89
C GLU A 11 -7.22 7.34 -8.52
N ILE A 12 -5.99 6.85 -8.37
CA ILE A 12 -5.51 6.27 -7.11
C ILE A 12 -5.40 7.36 -6.04
N TRP A 13 -4.79 8.50 -6.39
CA TRP A 13 -4.64 9.64 -5.48
C TRP A 13 -5.99 10.19 -5.01
N GLU A 14 -6.97 10.34 -5.89
CA GLU A 14 -8.31 10.82 -5.52
C GLU A 14 -8.99 9.95 -4.45
N ARG A 15 -8.65 8.66 -4.40
CA ARG A 15 -9.12 7.74 -3.35
C ARG A 15 -8.30 7.89 -2.08
N VAL A 16 -6.98 7.84 -2.19
CA VAL A 16 -6.05 7.96 -1.06
C VAL A 16 -6.23 9.29 -0.32
N ALA A 17 -6.42 10.39 -1.04
CA ALA A 17 -6.61 11.74 -0.50
C ALA A 17 -7.90 11.91 0.32
N ARG A 18 -8.83 10.95 0.28
CA ARG A 18 -10.04 10.94 1.11
C ARG A 18 -9.84 10.19 2.44
N SER A 19 -8.71 9.51 2.62
CA SER A 19 -8.40 8.84 3.87
C SER A 19 -8.14 9.86 4.99
N PRO A 20 -8.70 9.67 6.20
CA PRO A 20 -8.40 10.49 7.36
C PRO A 20 -6.89 10.67 7.58
N ASP A 21 -6.11 9.59 7.41
CA ASP A 21 -4.66 9.58 7.63
C ASP A 21 -3.90 10.56 6.73
N VAL A 22 -4.43 10.82 5.53
CA VAL A 22 -3.86 11.75 4.56
C VAL A 22 -4.44 13.15 4.74
N THR A 23 -5.75 13.27 4.94
CA THR A 23 -6.42 14.58 5.09
C THR A 23 -5.94 15.35 6.32
N CYS A 24 -5.52 14.65 7.38
CA CYS A 24 -4.99 15.25 8.61
C CYS A 24 -3.52 15.70 8.47
N GLN A 25 -2.82 15.33 7.39
CA GLN A 25 -1.43 15.74 7.19
C GLN A 25 -1.32 17.16 6.65
N PRO A 26 -0.20 17.86 6.91
CA PRO A 26 0.11 19.13 6.25
C PRO A 26 0.11 19.00 4.72
N TYR A 27 -0.32 20.06 4.02
CA TYR A 27 -0.40 20.07 2.55
C TYR A 27 0.90 19.63 1.85
N LYS A 28 2.07 20.05 2.36
CA LYS A 28 3.37 19.64 1.81
C LYS A 28 3.60 18.12 1.93
N VAL A 29 3.17 17.51 3.02
CA VAL A 29 3.25 16.06 3.22
C VAL A 29 2.33 15.36 2.22
N GLN A 30 1.12 15.87 2.03
CA GLN A 30 0.18 15.35 1.02
C GLN A 30 0.77 15.42 -0.40
N GLU A 31 1.43 16.52 -0.78
CA GLU A 31 2.07 16.64 -2.10
C GLU A 31 3.24 15.67 -2.28
N VAL A 32 4.04 15.43 -1.23
CA VAL A 32 5.05 14.37 -1.24
C VAL A 32 4.39 13.02 -1.46
N THR A 33 3.42 12.63 -0.64
CA THR A 33 2.70 11.35 -0.78
C THR A 33 2.09 11.20 -2.17
N LYS A 34 1.41 12.25 -2.68
CA LYS A 34 0.84 12.28 -4.03
C LYS A 34 1.87 11.92 -5.10
N SER A 35 3.07 12.49 -5.05
CA SER A 35 4.11 12.21 -6.05
C SER A 35 4.48 10.72 -6.14
N PHE A 36 4.48 10.00 -5.01
CA PHE A 36 4.75 8.55 -4.98
C PHE A 36 3.55 7.74 -5.45
N ILE A 37 2.32 8.14 -5.06
CA ILE A 37 1.08 7.50 -5.53
C ILE A 37 0.93 7.63 -7.05
N MET A 38 1.31 8.78 -7.61
CA MET A 38 1.24 9.03 -9.05
C MET A 38 2.10 8.04 -9.87
N ALA A 39 3.18 7.50 -9.30
CA ALA A 39 4.07 6.55 -9.96
C ALA A 39 3.58 5.10 -9.93
N VAL A 40 2.54 4.78 -9.13
CA VAL A 40 2.07 3.41 -8.89
C VAL A 40 1.70 2.65 -10.17
N PRO A 41 0.96 3.22 -11.15
CA PRO A 41 0.62 2.49 -12.38
C PRO A 41 1.86 2.02 -13.16
N ASP A 42 2.91 2.83 -13.19
CA ASP A 42 4.14 2.51 -13.92
C ASP A 42 4.95 1.43 -13.20
N ILE A 43 5.03 1.50 -11.87
CA ILE A 43 5.73 0.53 -11.01
C ILE A 43 5.06 -0.85 -11.08
N LEU A 44 3.74 -0.87 -11.27
CA LEU A 44 2.92 -2.08 -11.22
C LEU A 44 2.42 -2.55 -12.59
N LYS A 45 2.90 -1.97 -13.69
CA LYS A 45 2.34 -2.14 -15.05
C LYS A 45 2.08 -3.60 -15.47
N ASP A 46 2.95 -4.53 -15.10
CA ASP A 46 2.85 -5.97 -15.40
C ASP A 46 1.96 -6.74 -14.41
N LEU A 47 1.62 -6.12 -13.27
CA LEU A 47 0.73 -6.68 -12.26
C LEU A 47 -0.72 -6.18 -12.42
N LEU A 48 -0.95 -5.02 -13.07
CA LEU A 48 -2.27 -4.37 -13.12
C LEU A 48 -3.42 -5.29 -13.58
N ASN A 49 -3.16 -6.16 -14.56
CA ASN A 49 -4.16 -7.07 -15.11
C ASN A 49 -4.19 -8.45 -14.42
N GLN A 50 -3.32 -8.69 -13.44
CA GLN A 50 -3.31 -9.95 -12.71
C GLN A 50 -4.46 -10.00 -11.72
N LYS A 51 -5.01 -11.20 -11.54
CA LYS A 51 -6.02 -11.46 -10.51
C LYS A 51 -5.43 -11.27 -9.13
N VAL A 52 -6.24 -10.74 -8.22
CA VAL A 52 -5.86 -10.57 -6.81
C VAL A 52 -5.76 -11.93 -6.13
N THR A 53 -4.62 -12.13 -5.48
CA THR A 53 -4.26 -13.21 -4.55
C THR A 53 -3.34 -12.59 -3.49
N LEU A 54 -3.06 -13.31 -2.39
CA LEU A 54 -2.13 -12.82 -1.36
C LEU A 54 -0.77 -12.53 -1.97
N GLU A 55 -0.28 -13.42 -2.83
CA GLU A 55 1.01 -13.27 -3.49
C GLU A 55 1.05 -12.04 -4.41
N THR A 56 0.04 -11.81 -5.24
CA THR A 56 0.03 -10.66 -6.16
C THR A 56 -0.11 -9.33 -5.43
N VAL A 57 -0.87 -9.30 -4.33
CA VAL A 57 -0.95 -8.12 -3.45
C VAL A 57 0.39 -7.84 -2.79
N MET A 58 1.05 -8.86 -2.23
CA MET A 58 2.36 -8.69 -1.59
C MET A 58 3.44 -8.29 -2.58
N LYS A 59 3.42 -8.83 -3.81
CA LYS A 59 4.31 -8.37 -4.91
C LYS A 59 4.08 -6.90 -5.22
N ALA A 60 2.82 -6.47 -5.34
CA ALA A 60 2.49 -5.08 -5.63
C ALA A 60 2.94 -4.15 -4.49
N ARG A 61 2.64 -4.52 -3.25
CA ARG A 61 3.05 -3.78 -2.04
C ARG A 61 4.57 -3.68 -1.96
N LEU A 62 5.29 -4.79 -2.10
CA LEU A 62 6.75 -4.83 -2.05
C LEU A 62 7.41 -3.90 -3.09
N ARG A 63 6.91 -3.88 -4.33
CA ARG A 63 7.42 -2.98 -5.37
C ARG A 63 7.20 -1.51 -5.03
N PHE A 64 6.03 -1.18 -4.48
CA PHE A 64 5.75 0.17 -4.01
C PHE A 64 6.66 0.55 -2.83
N LEU A 65 6.83 -0.32 -1.84
CA LEU A 65 7.73 -0.10 -0.70
C LEU A 65 9.19 0.08 -1.13
N HIS A 66 9.68 -0.74 -2.06
CA HIS A 66 11.01 -0.55 -2.65
C HIS A 66 11.14 0.77 -3.39
N HIS A 67 10.10 1.21 -4.12
CA HIS A 67 10.08 2.54 -4.73
C HIS A 67 10.14 3.64 -3.67
N CYS A 68 9.35 3.54 -2.61
CA CYS A 68 9.37 4.45 -1.47
C CYS A 68 10.78 4.56 -0.87
N ARG A 69 11.42 3.42 -0.61
CA ARG A 69 12.79 3.36 -0.07
C ARG A 69 13.81 3.96 -1.03
N TYR A 70 13.79 3.55 -2.30
CA TYR A 70 14.74 4.01 -3.33
C TYR A 70 14.69 5.53 -3.52
N PHE A 71 13.49 6.13 -3.49
CA PHE A 71 13.31 7.57 -3.67
C PHE A 71 13.24 8.36 -2.35
N ASN A 72 13.69 7.77 -1.23
CA ASN A 72 13.80 8.38 0.09
C ASN A 72 12.47 8.97 0.61
N TYR A 73 11.37 8.23 0.50
CA TYR A 73 10.05 8.64 0.97
C TYR A 73 10.06 9.15 2.41
N SER A 74 10.61 8.37 3.34
CA SER A 74 10.69 8.69 4.77
C SER A 74 11.29 10.08 5.01
N ARG A 75 12.44 10.36 4.36
CA ARG A 75 13.12 11.65 4.46
C ARG A 75 12.29 12.79 3.87
N LYS A 76 11.72 12.61 2.67
CA LYS A 76 10.90 13.64 2.01
C LYS A 76 9.67 14.02 2.82
N ILE A 77 9.03 13.07 3.50
CA ILE A 77 7.89 13.32 4.38
C ILE A 77 8.30 14.16 5.59
N LEU A 78 9.44 13.87 6.21
CA LEU A 78 9.95 14.66 7.34
C LEU A 78 10.33 16.07 6.91
N ASP A 79 11.00 16.21 5.77
CA ASP A 79 11.37 17.52 5.20
C ASP A 79 10.11 18.37 4.90
N ALA A 80 8.97 17.71 4.65
CA ALA A 80 7.68 18.36 4.44
C ALA A 80 6.88 18.63 5.72
N LYS A 81 7.25 18.02 6.87
CA LYS A 81 6.60 18.25 8.16
C LYS A 81 7.10 19.53 8.82
N PRO A 82 6.21 20.40 9.32
CA PRO A 82 6.60 21.52 10.17
C PRO A 82 7.36 21.05 11.42
N GLU A 83 8.35 21.81 11.90
CA GLU A 83 9.12 21.45 13.11
C GLU A 83 8.23 21.32 14.35
N CYS A 84 7.13 22.08 14.43
CA CYS A 84 6.17 21.98 15.52
C CYS A 84 5.33 20.69 15.51
N SER A 85 5.41 19.87 14.45
CA SER A 85 4.62 18.64 14.31
C SER A 85 5.27 17.40 14.92
N TYR A 86 6.49 17.49 15.44
CA TYR A 86 7.20 16.35 16.03
C TYR A 86 6.86 16.08 17.51
N GLY A 87 6.18 17.03 18.17
CA GLY A 87 5.80 16.88 19.58
C GLY A 87 7.02 16.76 20.48
N TYR A 88 7.11 15.66 21.24
CA TYR A 88 8.24 15.34 22.13
C TYR A 88 9.38 14.61 21.43
N PHE A 89 9.14 14.04 20.24
CA PHE A 89 10.16 13.31 19.51
C PHE A 89 11.03 14.26 18.71
N SER A 90 12.31 13.92 18.61
CA SER A 90 13.20 14.55 17.64
C SER A 90 12.83 14.13 16.21
N ARG A 91 13.27 14.93 15.23
CA ARG A 91 13.17 14.59 13.81
C ARG A 91 13.88 13.28 13.50
N GLU A 92 15.00 13.01 14.15
CA GLU A 92 15.80 11.79 13.97
C GLU A 92 15.08 10.55 14.50
N GLU A 93 14.48 10.62 15.69
CA GLU A 93 13.64 9.53 16.23
C GLU A 93 12.43 9.27 15.34
N THR A 94 11.77 10.33 14.86
CA THR A 94 10.64 10.20 13.93
C THR A 94 11.10 9.59 12.61
N SER A 95 12.28 9.98 12.11
CA SER A 95 12.85 9.40 10.89
C SER A 95 13.12 7.93 11.02
N LYS A 96 13.72 7.54 12.15
CA LYS A 96 14.04 6.15 12.43
C LYS A 96 12.77 5.32 12.53
N ALA A 97 11.75 5.81 13.23
CA ALA A 97 10.46 5.11 13.34
C ALA A 97 9.81 4.86 11.97
N ILE A 98 9.79 5.85 11.07
CA ILE A 98 9.23 5.67 9.71
C ILE A 98 10.04 4.65 8.92
N GLU A 99 11.37 4.70 8.99
CA GLU A 99 12.24 3.78 8.26
C GLU A 99 12.16 2.35 8.81
N ASP A 100 12.07 2.18 10.13
CA ASP A 100 11.91 0.89 10.80
C ASP A 100 10.57 0.25 10.39
N THR A 101 9.49 1.03 10.31
CA THR A 101 8.19 0.56 9.79
C THR A 101 8.31 0.14 8.32
N LEU A 102 8.94 0.95 7.47
CA LEU A 102 9.11 0.62 6.06
C LEU A 102 9.93 -0.66 5.86
N CYS A 103 11.00 -0.86 6.63
CA CYS A 103 11.81 -2.07 6.60
C CYS A 103 11.03 -3.30 7.08
N SER A 104 10.28 -3.16 8.17
CA SER A 104 9.45 -4.25 8.71
C SER A 104 8.38 -4.71 7.70
N ASP A 105 7.76 -3.76 6.99
CA ASP A 105 6.78 -4.04 5.95
C ASP A 105 7.40 -4.75 4.73
N ILE A 106 8.62 -4.36 4.34
CA ILE A 106 9.38 -5.02 3.28
C ILE A 106 9.70 -6.46 3.69
N GLU A 107 10.25 -6.67 4.88
CA GLU A 107 10.62 -7.99 5.39
C GLU A 107 9.40 -8.92 5.46
N LEU A 108 8.26 -8.41 5.96
CA LEU A 108 7.02 -9.18 5.99
C LEU A 108 6.58 -9.58 4.58
N ALA A 109 6.58 -8.66 3.63
CA ALA A 109 6.22 -8.96 2.25
C ALA A 109 7.17 -10.00 1.63
N GLU A 110 8.47 -9.89 1.86
CA GLU A 110 9.47 -10.88 1.41
C GLU A 110 9.25 -12.26 2.03
N ILE A 111 8.94 -12.34 3.33
CA ILE A 111 8.60 -13.60 4.02
C ILE A 111 7.37 -14.25 3.37
N VAL A 112 6.30 -13.48 3.16
CA VAL A 112 5.07 -14.00 2.54
C VAL A 112 5.35 -14.48 1.12
N LEU A 113 6.16 -13.76 0.35
CA LEU A 113 6.47 -14.13 -1.04
C LEU A 113 7.43 -15.32 -1.16
N CYS A 114 8.25 -15.57 -0.15
CA CYS A 114 9.16 -16.72 -0.13
C CYS A 114 8.38 -18.04 0.04
N ASP A 115 7.43 -18.10 0.97
CA ASP A 115 6.57 -19.28 1.17
C ASP A 115 5.18 -18.86 1.71
N PRO A 116 4.24 -18.51 0.81
CA PRO A 116 2.89 -18.11 1.20
C PRO A 116 2.16 -19.19 2.01
N ALA A 117 2.42 -20.47 1.70
CA ALA A 117 1.77 -21.59 2.36
C ALA A 117 2.30 -21.81 3.79
N ALA A 118 3.60 -21.64 4.03
CA ALA A 118 4.14 -21.61 5.40
C ALA A 118 3.62 -20.41 6.18
N PHE A 119 3.51 -19.23 5.56
CA PHE A 119 2.93 -18.06 6.22
C PHE A 119 1.49 -18.32 6.68
N MET A 120 0.62 -18.79 5.78
CA MET A 120 -0.77 -19.15 6.10
C MET A 120 -0.87 -20.19 7.23
N ARG A 121 -0.03 -21.22 7.20
CA ARG A 121 0.04 -22.23 8.28
C ARG A 121 0.45 -21.63 9.62
N ARG A 122 1.42 -20.71 9.66
CA ARG A 122 1.86 -20.02 10.89
C ARG A 122 0.74 -19.15 11.47
N GLN A 123 -0.04 -18.51 10.62
CA GLN A 123 -1.20 -17.70 11.03
C GLN A 123 -2.43 -18.56 11.39
N ASN A 124 -2.37 -19.88 11.14
CA ASN A 124 -3.51 -20.78 11.25
C ASN A 124 -4.76 -20.23 10.52
N ALA A 125 -4.54 -19.69 9.32
CA ALA A 125 -5.55 -19.00 8.54
C ALA A 125 -5.43 -19.33 7.05
N THR A 126 -6.57 -19.33 6.37
CA THR A 126 -6.68 -19.40 4.91
C THR A 126 -6.38 -18.04 4.28
N GLU A 127 -6.12 -18.03 2.97
CA GLU A 127 -5.95 -16.78 2.22
C GLU A 127 -7.19 -15.88 2.35
N LEU A 128 -8.40 -16.45 2.28
CA LEU A 128 -9.63 -15.69 2.41
C LEU A 128 -9.75 -15.03 3.79
N GLU A 129 -9.40 -15.73 4.86
CA GLU A 129 -9.42 -15.18 6.21
C GLU A 129 -8.40 -14.05 6.38
N ILE A 130 -7.20 -14.18 5.80
CA ILE A 130 -6.19 -13.10 5.78
C ILE A 130 -6.69 -11.88 5.01
N MET A 131 -7.36 -12.10 3.87
CA MET A 131 -7.95 -11.05 3.05
C MET A 131 -9.10 -10.32 3.77
N GLN A 132 -9.86 -11.02 4.61
CA GLN A 132 -10.99 -10.47 5.37
C GLN A 132 -10.56 -9.77 6.67
N ASN A 133 -9.44 -10.20 7.27
CA ASN A 133 -9.03 -9.73 8.57
C ASN A 133 -8.64 -8.24 8.54
N PRO A 134 -9.27 -7.37 9.36
CA PRO A 134 -8.88 -5.96 9.49
C PRO A 134 -7.44 -5.74 9.96
N GLY A 135 -6.88 -6.67 10.74
CA GLY A 135 -5.47 -6.69 11.13
C GLY A 135 -4.55 -7.36 10.09
N GLY A 136 -5.12 -7.85 8.98
CA GLY A 136 -4.42 -8.33 7.80
C GLY A 136 -4.56 -7.33 6.65
N LEU A 137 -5.10 -7.77 5.51
CA LEU A 137 -5.34 -6.89 4.36
C LEU A 137 -6.68 -6.14 4.42
N GLY A 138 -7.67 -6.68 5.15
CA GLY A 138 -8.93 -6.00 5.45
C GLY A 138 -9.74 -5.53 4.24
N LEU A 139 -10.01 -6.43 3.27
CA LEU A 139 -10.82 -6.09 2.09
C LEU A 139 -12.25 -5.71 2.50
N ARG A 140 -12.72 -4.55 2.03
CA ARG A 140 -14.12 -4.12 2.24
C ARG A 140 -15.08 -5.06 1.51
N ASN A 141 -16.31 -5.18 2.01
CA ASN A 141 -17.30 -6.15 1.52
C ASN A 141 -17.55 -6.12 0.01
N ASP A 142 -17.53 -4.94 -0.61
CA ASP A 142 -17.70 -4.77 -2.06
C ASP A 142 -16.50 -5.28 -2.86
N VAL A 143 -15.28 -5.08 -2.35
CA VAL A 143 -14.02 -5.58 -2.91
C VAL A 143 -13.91 -7.09 -2.72
N LEU A 144 -14.20 -7.56 -1.51
CA LEU A 144 -14.16 -8.97 -1.13
C LEU A 144 -15.08 -9.84 -1.98
N LYS A 145 -16.28 -9.35 -2.34
CA LYS A 145 -17.18 -10.06 -3.28
C LYS A 145 -16.51 -10.31 -4.63
N LYS A 146 -15.85 -9.30 -5.21
CA LYS A 146 -15.13 -9.46 -6.49
C LYS A 146 -13.94 -10.42 -6.36
N TYR A 147 -13.25 -10.36 -5.22
CA TYR A 147 -12.16 -11.27 -4.88
C TYR A 147 -12.64 -12.73 -4.83
N VAL A 148 -13.69 -13.02 -4.06
CA VAL A 148 -14.29 -14.37 -3.95
C VAL A 148 -14.79 -14.89 -5.30
N CYS A 149 -15.33 -14.02 -6.16
CA CYS A 149 -15.72 -14.38 -7.52
C CYS A 149 -14.52 -14.57 -8.48
N GLY A 150 -13.28 -14.33 -8.05
CA GLY A 150 -12.08 -14.48 -8.88
C GLY A 150 -12.00 -13.50 -10.06
N THR A 151 -12.66 -12.34 -9.92
CA THR A 151 -12.76 -11.28 -10.96
C THR A 151 -11.99 -10.01 -10.62
N LEU A 152 -11.58 -9.85 -9.35
CA LEU A 152 -10.83 -8.68 -8.91
C LEU A 152 -9.41 -8.71 -9.49
N THR A 153 -9.01 -7.66 -10.19
CA THR A 153 -7.62 -7.43 -10.64
C THR A 153 -6.90 -6.44 -9.73
N ILE A 154 -5.57 -6.37 -9.83
CA ILE A 154 -4.77 -5.33 -9.13
C ILE A 154 -5.23 -3.93 -9.54
N SER A 155 -5.55 -3.71 -10.82
CA SER A 155 -6.10 -2.43 -11.29
C SER A 155 -7.44 -2.09 -10.63
N ASP A 156 -8.32 -3.08 -10.45
CA ASP A 156 -9.59 -2.89 -9.73
C ASP A 156 -9.36 -2.60 -8.24
N LEU A 157 -8.43 -3.33 -7.61
CA LEU A 157 -8.08 -3.13 -6.22
C LEU A 157 -7.55 -1.72 -5.97
N LEU A 158 -6.67 -1.20 -6.83
CA LEU A 158 -6.17 0.18 -6.74
C LEU A 158 -7.27 1.25 -6.92
N ARG A 159 -8.30 0.98 -7.71
CA ARG A 159 -9.45 1.89 -7.86
C ARG A 159 -10.41 1.86 -6.68
N MET A 160 -10.59 0.68 -6.10
CA MET A 160 -11.57 0.46 -5.05
C MET A 160 -10.97 0.75 -3.68
N GLN A 161 -9.82 0.17 -3.37
CA GLN A 161 -9.20 0.14 -2.04
C GLN A 161 -7.66 0.20 -2.14
N PRO A 162 -7.10 1.33 -2.62
CA PRO A 162 -5.66 1.45 -2.85
C PRO A 162 -4.81 1.23 -1.60
N GLU A 163 -5.33 1.53 -0.40
CA GLU A 163 -4.65 1.40 0.88
C GLU A 163 -4.10 -0.02 1.14
N VAL A 164 -4.66 -1.05 0.50
CA VAL A 164 -4.17 -2.43 0.58
C VAL A 164 -2.75 -2.55 0.01
N ILE A 165 -2.45 -1.81 -1.05
CA ILE A 165 -1.15 -1.82 -1.75
C ILE A 165 -0.27 -0.64 -1.34
N VAL A 166 -0.86 0.56 -1.26
CA VAL A 166 -0.13 1.82 -1.07
C VAL A 166 -0.29 2.42 0.32
N GLY A 167 -1.01 1.75 1.22
CA GLY A 167 -1.16 2.18 2.60
C GLY A 167 0.18 2.09 3.32
N ILE A 168 0.74 3.26 3.60
CA ILE A 168 1.90 3.43 4.48
C ILE A 168 1.29 3.87 5.81
N GLY A 169 0.96 2.89 6.65
CA GLY A 169 0.48 3.09 8.01
C GLY A 169 1.63 3.35 8.96
#